data_AF-A0A0R2P781-F1
#
_entry.id   AF-A0A0R2P781-F1
#
_cell.length_a   1.000
_cell.length_b   1.000
_cell.length_c   1.000
_cell.angle_alpha   90.00
_cell.angle_beta   90.00
_cell.angle_gamma   90.00
#
_symmetry.space_group_name_H-M   'P 1'
#
loop_
_entity.id
_entity.type
_entity.pdbx_description
1 polymer ?
#
loop_
_entity_poly.entity_id
_entity_poly.type
_entity_poly.pdbx_seq_one_letter_code
_entity_poly.pdbx_strand_id
1 'polypeptide(L)'
;MSKTSTRAPRVRRVSRVIREIDPWSAFKVGLAFHLVVYFTVLIASVLLWSVASATGTIDNIERFMMSFGWETFEFNGWQLLLNEMLLGLLLVALLTIVWVLGATMFNLITDLVGGIRVSVLEEEVLVTSVEGEERR
;
A
#
# COMPACT_ATOMS: atom_id res chain seq x y z
N MET A 1 57.29 14.64 -4.22
CA MET A 1 56.00 15.32 -4.47
C MET A 1 55.02 14.26 -5.00
N SER A 2 54.36 13.53 -4.10
CA SER A 2 53.45 12.43 -4.43
C SER A 2 52.10 12.99 -4.88
N LYS A 3 51.66 12.64 -6.09
CA LYS A 3 50.32 12.98 -6.58
C LYS A 3 49.31 12.01 -5.97
N THR A 4 48.56 12.46 -4.99
CA THR A 4 47.37 11.76 -4.49
C THR A 4 46.31 11.79 -5.60
N SER A 5 46.09 10.65 -6.26
CA SER A 5 45.01 10.48 -7.23
C SER A 5 43.70 10.28 -6.49
N THR A 6 42.89 11.34 -6.37
CA THR A 6 41.49 11.25 -5.90
C THR A 6 40.70 10.34 -6.86
N ARG A 7 40.41 9.13 -6.42
CA ARG A 7 39.62 8.16 -7.19
C ARG A 7 38.17 8.61 -7.16
N ALA A 8 37.69 9.26 -8.23
CA ALA A 8 36.30 9.66 -8.34
C ALA A 8 35.37 8.43 -8.24
N PRO A 9 34.20 8.54 -7.58
CA PRO A 9 33.25 7.44 -7.46
C PRO A 9 32.82 7.00 -8.86
N ARG A 10 33.19 5.78 -9.24
CA ARG A 10 32.79 5.19 -10.53
C ARG A 10 31.39 4.63 -10.34
N VAL A 11 30.39 5.34 -10.86
CA VAL A 11 29.01 4.84 -10.93
C VAL A 11 28.96 3.67 -11.90
N ARG A 12 28.76 2.45 -11.40
CA ARG A 12 28.64 1.26 -12.26
C ARG A 12 27.16 1.03 -12.58
N ARG A 13 26.81 1.18 -13.86
CA ARG A 13 25.47 0.85 -14.35
C ARG A 13 25.33 -0.66 -14.41
N VAL A 14 24.40 -1.23 -13.65
CA VAL A 14 24.08 -2.66 -13.67
C VAL A 14 22.63 -2.82 -14.15
N SER A 15 22.44 -3.39 -15.34
CA SER A 15 21.09 -3.77 -15.79
C SER A 15 20.68 -5.09 -15.14
N ARG A 16 19.63 -5.09 -14.33
CA ARG A 16 18.98 -6.29 -13.79
C ARG A 16 17.64 -6.51 -14.50
N VAL A 17 17.23 -7.76 -14.69
CA VAL A 17 15.92 -8.09 -15.27
C VAL A 17 15.03 -8.59 -14.14
N ILE A 18 13.86 -7.98 -13.97
CA ILE A 18 12.83 -8.51 -13.07
C ILE A 18 12.16 -9.66 -13.83
N ARG A 19 12.37 -10.88 -13.34
CA ARG A 19 11.83 -12.11 -13.94
C ARG A 19 10.56 -12.60 -13.25
N GLU A 20 10.43 -12.37 -11.95
CA GLU A 20 9.33 -12.92 -11.16
C GLU A 20 9.07 -12.04 -9.92
N ILE A 21 7.80 -11.94 -9.54
CA ILE A 21 7.34 -11.39 -8.27
C ILE A 21 6.91 -12.56 -7.38
N ASP A 22 7.57 -12.73 -6.23
CA ASP A 22 7.18 -13.74 -5.23
C ASP A 22 5.74 -13.49 -4.71
N PRO A 23 4.77 -14.39 -4.95
CA PRO A 23 3.38 -14.22 -4.54
C PRO A 23 3.22 -14.04 -3.03
N TRP A 24 4.10 -14.66 -2.23
CA TRP A 24 4.06 -14.52 -0.78
C TRP A 24 4.43 -13.10 -0.34
N SER A 25 5.41 -12.50 -0.99
CA SER A 25 5.79 -11.11 -0.78
C SER A 25 4.69 -10.15 -1.27
N ALA A 26 4.08 -10.42 -2.42
CA ALA A 26 2.93 -9.64 -2.92
C ALA A 26 1.73 -9.68 -1.95
N PHE A 27 1.43 -10.84 -1.37
CA PHE A 27 0.39 -11.00 -0.35
C PHE A 27 0.65 -10.11 0.87
N LYS A 28 1.86 -10.18 1.46
CA LYS A 28 2.20 -9.39 2.66
C LYS A 28 2.11 -7.88 2.41
N VAL A 29 2.66 -7.41 1.30
CA VAL A 29 2.63 -5.98 0.93
C VAL A 29 1.20 -5.53 0.62
N GLY A 30 0.47 -6.31 -0.19
CA GLY A 30 -0.90 -6.03 -0.54
C GLY A 30 -1.80 -5.99 0.69
N LEU A 31 -1.72 -6.98 1.58
CA LEU A 31 -2.53 -7.04 2.79
C LEU A 31 -2.27 -5.82 3.70
N ALA A 32 -1.00 -5.46 3.92
CA ALA A 32 -0.65 -4.30 4.72
C ALA A 32 -1.22 -3.00 4.12
N PHE A 33 -1.08 -2.82 2.80
CA PHE A 33 -1.62 -1.66 2.09
C PHE A 33 -3.15 -1.57 2.22
N HIS A 34 -3.87 -2.65 1.93
CA HIS A 34 -5.34 -2.65 2.00
C HIS A 34 -5.85 -2.44 3.41
N LEU A 35 -5.19 -3.00 4.44
CA LEU A 35 -5.54 -2.74 5.84
C LEU A 35 -5.36 -1.27 6.23
N VAL A 36 -4.25 -0.64 5.84
CA VAL A 36 -4.01 0.80 6.14
C VAL A 36 -5.09 1.67 5.49
N VAL A 37 -5.41 1.41 4.22
CA VAL A 37 -6.48 2.13 3.51
C VAL A 37 -7.83 1.90 4.19
N TYR A 38 -8.13 0.65 4.55
CA TYR A 38 -9.37 0.29 5.24
C TYR A 38 -9.53 1.01 6.59
N PHE A 39 -8.50 1.01 7.44
CA PHE A 39 -8.55 1.76 8.69
C PHE A 39 -8.70 3.27 8.48
N THR A 40 -8.06 3.82 7.45
CA THR A 40 -8.21 5.24 7.10
C THR A 40 -9.66 5.57 6.75
N VAL A 41 -10.29 4.75 5.91
CA VAL A 41 -11.70 4.90 5.53
C VAL A 41 -12.61 4.69 6.74
N LEU A 42 -12.37 3.67 7.55
CA LEU A 42 -13.19 3.38 8.73
C LEU A 42 -13.19 4.54 9.73
N ILE A 43 -12.00 5.13 10.00
CA ILE A 43 -11.88 6.32 10.84
C ILE A 43 -12.61 7.51 10.20
N ALA A 44 -12.46 7.70 8.89
CA ALA A 44 -13.18 8.77 8.18
C ALA A 44 -14.70 8.59 8.27
N SER A 45 -15.22 7.37 8.11
CA SER A 45 -16.66 7.05 8.25
C SER A 45 -17.17 7.37 9.66
N VAL A 46 -16.42 7.01 10.70
CA VAL A 46 -16.78 7.35 12.10
C VAL A 46 -16.82 8.86 12.32
N LEU A 47 -15.83 9.60 11.81
CA LEU A 47 -15.80 11.06 11.93
C LEU A 47 -16.95 11.72 11.17
N LEU A 48 -17.21 11.27 9.94
CA LEU A 48 -18.34 11.75 9.14
C LEU A 48 -19.68 11.49 9.82
N TRP A 49 -19.85 10.28 10.38
CA TRP A 49 -21.03 9.93 11.16
C TRP A 49 -21.22 10.86 12.35
N SER A 50 -20.16 11.08 13.14
CA SER A 50 -20.21 11.97 14.31
C SER A 50 -20.63 13.39 13.96
N VAL A 51 -20.10 13.97 12.87
CA VAL A 51 -20.48 15.30 12.40
C VAL A 51 -21.93 15.31 11.89
N ALA A 52 -22.35 14.28 11.14
CA ALA A 52 -23.70 14.16 10.63
C ALA A 52 -24.74 14.03 11.76
N SER A 53 -24.43 13.29 12.83
CA SER A 53 -25.26 13.21 14.03
C SER A 53 -25.32 14.55 14.76
N ALA A 54 -24.17 15.22 14.97
CA ALA A 54 -24.11 16.48 15.71
C ALA A 54 -24.86 17.63 15.01
N THR A 55 -24.92 17.61 13.68
CA THR A 55 -25.62 18.61 12.86
C THR A 55 -27.10 18.29 12.64
N GLY A 56 -27.58 17.13 13.11
CA GLY A 56 -28.95 16.65 12.82
C GLY A 56 -29.17 16.29 11.35
N THR A 57 -28.10 16.10 10.57
CA THR A 57 -28.18 15.73 9.16
C THR A 57 -28.86 14.36 9.00
N ILE A 58 -28.57 13.42 9.92
CA ILE A 58 -29.18 12.09 9.94
C ILE A 58 -30.69 12.19 10.17
N ASP A 59 -31.11 12.93 11.20
CA ASP A 59 -32.53 13.14 11.52
C ASP A 59 -33.31 13.78 10.36
N ASN A 60 -32.67 14.72 9.63
CA ASN A 60 -33.27 15.34 8.45
C ASN A 60 -33.48 14.33 7.31
N ILE A 61 -32.52 13.41 7.10
CA ILE A 61 -32.64 12.34 6.11
C ILE A 61 -33.73 11.35 6.51
N GLU A 62 -33.80 10.96 7.78
CA GLU A 62 -34.85 10.06 8.28
C GLU A 62 -36.25 10.64 8.07
N ARG A 63 -36.45 11.93 8.41
CA ARG A 63 -37.72 12.63 8.17
C ARG A 63 -38.06 12.72 6.68
N PHE A 64 -37.06 12.95 5.84
CA PHE A 64 -37.24 12.92 4.38
C PHE A 64 -37.65 11.53 3.90
N MET A 65 -37.05 10.46 4.40
CA MET A 65 -37.44 9.08 4.07
C MET A 65 -38.85 8.76 4.53
N MET A 66 -39.25 9.19 5.74
CA MET A 66 -40.63 9.06 6.21
C MET A 66 -41.63 9.77 5.29
N SER A 67 -41.25 10.91 4.68
CA SER A 67 -42.10 11.62 3.72
C SER A 67 -42.39 10.84 2.42
N PHE A 68 -41.60 9.80 2.10
CA PHE A 68 -41.87 8.87 0.99
C PHE A 68 -42.81 7.72 1.35
N GLY A 69 -43.41 7.72 2.54
CA GLY A 69 -44.39 6.72 2.96
C GLY A 69 -43.81 5.56 3.78
N TRP A 70 -42.61 5.74 4.35
CA TRP A 70 -42.05 4.81 5.33
C TRP A 70 -42.63 5.11 6.71
N GLU A 71 -43.23 4.12 7.39
CA GLU A 71 -43.91 4.31 8.69
C GLU A 71 -42.94 4.66 9.83
N THR A 72 -41.81 3.96 9.90
CA THR A 72 -40.69 4.27 10.80
C THR A 72 -39.38 3.92 10.10
N PHE A 73 -38.51 4.91 9.94
CA PHE A 73 -37.17 4.72 9.38
C PHE A 73 -36.17 5.42 10.29
N GLU A 74 -35.38 4.62 11.01
CA GLU A 74 -34.35 5.09 11.94
C GLU A 74 -33.04 4.40 11.60
N PHE A 75 -31.97 5.19 11.47
CA PHE A 75 -30.64 4.67 11.26
C PHE A 75 -30.00 4.28 12.59
N ASN A 76 -29.84 2.98 12.79
CA ASN A 76 -29.01 2.50 13.88
C ASN A 76 -27.52 2.65 13.52
N GLY A 77 -26.91 3.78 13.90
CA GLY A 77 -25.51 4.08 13.60
C GLY A 77 -24.53 3.00 14.06
N TRP A 78 -24.81 2.34 15.18
CA TRP A 78 -23.97 1.26 15.69
C TRP A 78 -24.02 0.01 14.80
N GLN A 79 -25.22 -0.44 14.40
CA GLN A 79 -25.37 -1.57 13.49
C GLN A 79 -24.80 -1.27 12.10
N LEU A 80 -24.96 -0.04 11.60
CA LEU A 80 -24.38 0.38 10.32
C LEU A 80 -22.86 0.30 10.35
N LEU A 81 -22.22 0.87 11.38
CA LEU A 81 -20.76 0.82 11.55
C LEU A 81 -20.25 -0.61 11.71
N LEU A 82 -20.96 -1.48 12.45
CA LEU A 82 -20.59 -2.89 12.56
C LEU A 82 -20.70 -3.63 11.22
N ASN A 83 -21.77 -3.40 10.47
CA ASN A 83 -21.94 -3.98 9.15
C ASN A 83 -20.89 -3.47 8.16
N GLU A 84 -20.60 -2.16 8.16
CA GLU A 84 -19.53 -1.56 7.37
C GLU A 84 -18.18 -2.18 7.72
N MET A 85 -17.90 -2.40 9.00
CA MET A 85 -16.66 -3.03 9.45
C MET A 85 -16.51 -4.47 8.92
N LEU A 86 -17.57 -5.27 9.00
CA LEU A 86 -17.57 -6.65 8.49
C LEU A 86 -17.43 -6.71 6.96
N LEU A 87 -18.21 -5.88 6.25
CA LEU A 87 -18.16 -5.77 4.79
C LEU A 87 -16.80 -5.23 4.31
N GLY A 88 -16.24 -4.27 5.02
CA GLY A 88 -14.93 -3.70 4.72
C GLY A 88 -13.80 -4.71 4.89
N LEU A 89 -13.83 -5.54 5.93
CA LEU A 89 -12.89 -6.65 6.09
C LEU A 89 -13.00 -7.66 4.95
N LEU A 90 -14.22 -8.02 4.54
CA LEU A 90 -14.44 -8.88 3.38
C LEU A 90 -13.86 -8.25 2.10
N LEU A 91 -14.08 -6.96 1.89
CA LEU A 91 -13.55 -6.23 0.74
C LEU A 91 -12.01 -6.20 0.73
N VAL A 92 -11.38 -5.98 1.88
CA VAL A 92 -9.91 -6.05 2.03
C VAL A 92 -9.38 -7.42 1.61
N ALA A 93 -10.05 -8.50 2.05
CA ALA A 93 -9.67 -9.85 1.68
C ALA A 93 -9.77 -10.06 0.15
N LEU A 94 -10.90 -9.64 -0.45
CA LEU A 94 -11.12 -9.75 -1.90
C LEU A 94 -10.08 -8.96 -2.70
N LEU A 95 -9.80 -7.71 -2.32
CA LEU A 95 -8.80 -6.88 -3.01
C LEU A 95 -7.39 -7.46 -2.88
N THR A 96 -7.06 -8.02 -1.71
CA THR A 96 -5.78 -8.70 -1.50
C THR A 96 -5.66 -9.95 -2.38
N ILE A 97 -6.73 -10.73 -2.56
CA ILE A 97 -6.75 -11.88 -3.48
C ILE A 97 -6.49 -11.41 -4.91
N VAL A 98 -7.22 -10.39 -5.38
CA VAL A 98 -7.02 -9.81 -6.72
C VAL A 98 -5.59 -9.31 -6.90
N TRP A 99 -5.01 -8.70 -5.87
CA TRP A 99 -3.62 -8.22 -5.87
C TRP A 99 -2.61 -9.36 -6.08
N VAL A 100 -2.74 -10.45 -5.33
CA VAL A 100 -1.87 -11.63 -5.47
C VAL A 100 -2.05 -12.27 -6.84
N LEU A 101 -3.29 -12.40 -7.31
CA LEU A 101 -3.58 -12.91 -8.65
C LEU A 101 -2.94 -12.03 -9.73
N GLY A 102 -2.95 -10.71 -9.56
CA GLY A 102 -2.26 -9.77 -10.45
C GLY A 102 -0.75 -10.02 -10.50
N ALA A 103 -0.12 -10.27 -9.35
CA ALA A 103 1.29 -10.65 -9.31
C ALA A 103 1.56 -12.00 -10.01
N THR A 104 0.71 -13.00 -9.80
CA THR A 104 0.84 -14.29 -10.50
C THR A 104 0.63 -14.15 -12.01
N MET A 105 -0.35 -13.37 -12.46
CA MET A 105 -0.56 -13.07 -13.88
C MET A 105 0.63 -12.36 -14.50
N PHE A 106 1.22 -11.40 -13.78
CA PHE A 106 2.44 -10.73 -14.21
C PHE A 106 3.56 -11.75 -14.45
N ASN A 107 3.79 -12.68 -13.52
CA ASN A 107 4.82 -13.71 -13.66
C ASN A 107 4.61 -14.55 -14.92
N LEU A 108 3.37 -15.01 -15.18
CA LEU A 108 3.05 -15.79 -16.38
C LEU A 108 3.30 -15.01 -17.67
N ILE A 109 3.00 -13.71 -17.70
CA ILE A 109 3.24 -12.86 -18.87
C ILE A 109 4.74 -12.63 -19.06
N THR A 110 5.50 -12.42 -17.99
CA THR A 110 6.94 -12.19 -18.08
C THR A 110 7.71 -13.42 -18.53
N ASP A 111 7.22 -14.62 -18.18
CA ASP A 111 7.77 -15.88 -18.68
C ASP A 111 7.63 -16.01 -20.20
N LEU A 112 6.54 -15.46 -20.77
CA LEU A 112 6.30 -15.45 -22.21
C LEU A 112 7.09 -14.37 -22.96
N VAL A 113 7.20 -13.16 -22.41
CA VAL A 113 7.77 -11.98 -23.10
C VAL A 113 9.27 -11.81 -22.82
N GLY A 114 9.82 -12.48 -21.79
CA GLY A 114 11.22 -12.37 -21.40
C GLY A 114 11.52 -11.32 -20.32
N GLY A 115 10.49 -10.85 -19.60
CA GLY A 115 10.60 -9.97 -18.42
C GLY A 115 10.82 -8.48 -18.69
N ILE A 116 10.96 -7.70 -17.60
CA ILE A 116 11.17 -6.25 -17.66
C ILE A 116 12.64 -5.94 -17.33
N ARG A 117 13.33 -5.23 -18.24
CA ARG A 117 14.71 -4.75 -18.03
C ARG A 117 14.72 -3.50 -17.17
N VAL A 118 15.46 -3.53 -16.07
CA VAL A 118 15.62 -2.41 -15.12
C VAL A 118 17.10 -2.05 -15.02
N SER A 119 17.44 -0.77 -15.23
CA SER A 119 18.81 -0.27 -15.02
C SER A 119 18.97 0.26 -13.60
N VAL A 120 19.80 -0.38 -12.80
CA VAL A 120 20.16 0.07 -11.44
C VAL A 120 21.52 0.76 -11.50
N LEU A 121 21.62 1.93 -10.88
CA LEU A 121 22.89 2.64 -10.67
C LEU A 121 23.38 2.29 -9.28
N GLU A 122 24.40 1.45 -9.18
CA GLU A 122 25.06 1.16 -7.90
C GLU A 122 26.19 2.20 -7.72
N GLU A 123 26.11 2.98 -6.64
CA GLU A 123 27.20 3.87 -6.22
C GLU A 123 28.18 3.06 -5.37
N GLU A 124 29.35 2.76 -5.92
CA GLU A 124 30.40 2.06 -5.17
C GLU A 124 30.97 3.03 -4.10
N VAL A 125 30.48 2.92 -2.87
CA VAL A 125 31.08 3.58 -1.70
C VAL A 125 32.41 2.90 -1.43
N LEU A 126 33.50 3.54 -1.82
CA LEU A 126 34.86 3.08 -1.50
C LEU A 126 35.03 3.14 0.03
N VAL A 127 34.88 1.99 0.70
CA VAL A 127 35.32 1.83 2.09
C VAL A 127 36.85 1.86 2.05
N THR A 128 37.44 3.04 2.27
CA THR A 128 38.87 3.16 2.55
C THR A 128 39.12 2.45 3.87
N SER A 129 39.64 1.22 3.81
CA SER A 129 40.26 0.56 4.95
C SER A 129 41.48 1.40 5.35
N VAL A 130 41.35 2.17 6.43
CA VAL A 130 42.48 2.81 7.12
C VAL A 130 43.22 1.69 7.84
N GLU A 131 44.06 0.96 7.10
CA GLU A 131 44.82 -0.16 7.63
C GLU A 131 46.31 0.07 7.32
N GLY A 132 47.07 0.42 8.36
CA GLY A 132 48.52 0.27 8.38
C GLY A 132 49.39 1.52 8.46
N GLU A 133 49.13 2.46 9.37
CA GLU A 133 50.14 3.48 9.78
C GLU A 133 50.73 3.24 11.18
N GLU A 134 50.73 2.00 11.69
CA GLU A 134 51.31 1.67 13.00
C GLU A 134 52.56 0.76 12.91
N ARG A 135 53.45 1.06 11.95
CA ARG A 135 54.83 0.54 11.98
C ARG A 135 55.81 1.56 11.42
N ARG A 136 56.29 2.47 12.27
CA ARG A 136 57.69 2.91 12.32
C ARG A 136 58.04 3.36 13.73
#